data_AF-A0A1Y2WHN0-F1
#
_entry.id   AF-A0A1Y2WHN0-F1
#
_cell.length_a   1.000
_cell.length_b   1.000
_cell.length_c   1.000
_cell.angle_alpha   90.00
_cell.angle_beta   90.00
_cell.angle_gamma   90.00
#
_symmetry.space_group_name_H-M   'P 1'
#
loop_
_entity.id
_entity.type
_entity.pdbx_description
1 polymer ?
#
loop_
_entity_poly.entity_id
_entity_poly.type
_entity_poly.pdbx_seq_one_letter_code
_entity_poly.pdbx_strand_id
1 'polypeptide(L)'
;MGAKKKADNKSNNKDSGGKSNDDKQGGKVKGAQAVVVRHILCEKHSRKEEALAEIKKNPTLDNFIAVARIFSEDKAKQGGLLGVQRKGQLAPEFEEVAWGLQESKGSNLYIGEAKTSFGYHLIVVEDRR
;
A
#
# COMPACT_ATOMS: atom_id res chain seq x y z
N MET A 1 48.82 -31.55 38.57
CA MET A 1 48.83 -31.58 37.09
C MET A 1 47.41 -31.45 36.57
N GLY A 2 47.20 -30.75 35.45
CA GLY A 2 45.92 -30.61 34.74
C GLY A 2 45.53 -29.14 34.52
N ALA A 3 46.26 -28.36 33.72
CA ALA A 3 46.19 -28.24 32.24
C ALA A 3 45.35 -27.02 31.77
N LYS A 4 46.12 -25.97 31.42
CA LYS A 4 45.94 -24.82 30.52
C LYS A 4 44.79 -24.78 29.47
N LYS A 5 44.34 -23.52 29.24
CA LYS A 5 44.27 -22.71 27.97
C LYS A 5 42.90 -22.37 27.34
N LYS A 6 42.68 -21.03 27.28
CA LYS A 6 42.26 -20.12 26.17
C LYS A 6 41.06 -20.43 25.24
N ALA A 7 40.11 -19.48 25.29
CA ALA A 7 39.63 -18.54 24.24
C ALA A 7 38.75 -18.98 23.04
N ASP A 8 37.83 -18.04 22.72
CA ASP A 8 37.22 -17.65 21.44
C ASP A 8 35.80 -18.14 21.03
N ASN A 9 34.88 -17.14 21.07
CA ASN A 9 33.93 -16.70 20.02
C ASN A 9 32.76 -17.60 19.57
N LYS A 10 31.50 -17.10 19.69
CA LYS A 10 30.53 -16.93 18.57
C LYS A 10 29.14 -16.41 19.02
N SER A 11 28.79 -15.21 18.53
CA SER A 11 27.48 -14.74 18.00
C SER A 11 26.16 -15.07 18.74
N ASN A 12 25.28 -14.09 18.99
CA ASN A 12 24.31 -13.55 18.00
C ASN A 12 23.20 -12.69 18.67
N ASN A 13 22.56 -11.85 17.84
CA ASN A 13 21.23 -11.23 17.98
C ASN A 13 21.15 -9.88 18.76
N LYS A 14 21.07 -8.71 18.08
CA LYS A 14 19.92 -8.12 17.34
C LYS A 14 18.87 -7.55 18.31
N ASP A 15 18.82 -6.23 18.43
CA ASP A 15 17.65 -5.47 18.01
C ASP A 15 17.98 -3.98 17.87
N SER A 16 17.94 -3.52 16.63
CA SER A 16 17.98 -2.13 16.22
C SER A 16 16.65 -1.47 16.58
N GLY A 17 16.58 -0.91 17.79
CA GLY A 17 15.48 -0.03 18.21
C GLY A 17 15.56 1.31 17.46
N GLY A 18 15.05 1.32 16.24
CA GLY A 18 14.81 2.53 15.45
C GLY A 18 13.83 3.45 16.17
N LYS A 19 14.37 4.51 16.75
CA LYS A 19 13.65 5.60 17.38
C LYS A 19 13.09 6.53 16.30
N SER A 20 11.77 6.55 16.16
CA SER A 20 11.08 7.63 15.44
C SER A 20 9.85 8.05 16.24
N ASN A 21 10.05 9.10 17.04
CA ASN A 21 8.98 10.04 17.37
C ASN A 21 8.74 10.88 16.11
N ASP A 22 7.54 10.87 15.56
CA ASP A 22 6.96 12.07 14.97
C ASP A 22 5.47 12.08 15.25
N ASP A 23 5.09 13.11 16.00
CA ASP A 23 3.77 13.42 16.49
C ASP A 23 3.08 14.25 15.38
N LYS A 24 2.25 13.63 14.55
CA LYS A 24 1.26 14.35 13.74
C LYS A 24 -0.11 13.68 13.84
N GLN A 25 -0.82 14.17 14.85
CA GLN A 25 -2.25 14.42 14.92
C GLN A 25 -3.03 14.16 13.62
N GLY A 26 -3.69 13.01 13.56
CA GLY A 26 -4.68 12.68 12.53
C GLY A 26 -5.56 11.52 13.03
N GLY A 27 -6.82 11.84 13.33
CA GLY A 27 -7.97 10.93 13.51
C GLY A 27 -7.69 9.55 14.14
N LYS A 28 -8.11 9.37 15.38
CA LYS A 28 -8.17 8.10 16.11
C LYS A 28 -9.08 7.08 15.40
N VAL A 29 -8.64 6.46 14.30
CA VAL A 29 -9.26 5.25 13.76
C VAL A 29 -8.74 4.08 14.57
N LYS A 30 -9.64 3.53 15.40
CA LYS A 30 -9.37 2.43 16.30
C LYS A 30 -9.10 1.17 15.46
N GLY A 31 -7.82 0.88 15.20
CA GLY A 31 -7.31 -0.49 15.13
C GLY A 31 -7.49 -1.28 13.84
N ALA A 32 -7.38 -0.68 12.65
CA ALA A 32 -7.01 -1.48 11.48
C ALA A 32 -5.48 -1.63 11.46
N GLN A 33 -4.97 -2.81 11.79
CA GLN A 33 -3.55 -3.14 11.74
C GLN A 33 -3.04 -3.30 10.31
N ALA A 34 -3.93 -3.57 9.33
CA ALA A 34 -3.59 -3.66 7.93
C ALA A 34 -4.77 -3.45 6.97
N VAL A 35 -4.49 -2.92 5.78
CA VAL A 35 -5.44 -2.83 4.65
C VAL A 35 -5.00 -3.69 3.49
N VAL A 36 -5.94 -4.37 2.86
CA VAL A 36 -5.74 -4.94 1.52
C VAL A 36 -6.10 -3.88 0.51
N VAL A 37 -5.11 -3.41 -0.25
CA VAL A 37 -5.32 -2.36 -1.26
C VAL A 37 -4.85 -2.81 -2.62
N ARG A 38 -5.50 -2.28 -3.64
CA ARG A 38 -4.97 -2.27 -5.01
C ARG A 38 -4.73 -0.85 -5.47
N HIS A 39 -3.77 -0.71 -6.38
CA HIS A 39 -3.55 0.55 -7.07
C HIS A 39 -3.47 0.42 -8.59
N ILE A 40 -3.59 1.55 -9.26
CA ILE A 40 -3.19 1.73 -10.65
C ILE A 40 -2.20 2.87 -10.66
N LEU A 41 -0.96 2.60 -11.02
CA LEU A 41 0.05 3.63 -11.20
C LEU A 41 0.05 4.10 -12.64
N CYS A 42 -0.08 5.40 -12.86
CA CYS A 42 0.05 6.03 -14.15
C CYS A 42 1.02 7.22 -14.04
N GLU A 43 2.11 7.21 -14.80
CA GLU A 43 3.05 8.33 -14.82
C GLU A 43 2.43 9.61 -15.42
N LYS A 44 1.53 9.43 -16.39
CA LYS A 44 0.86 10.52 -17.11
C LYS A 44 -0.56 10.75 -16.59
N HIS A 45 -0.92 12.03 -16.44
CA HIS A 45 -2.27 12.45 -16.04
C HIS A 45 -3.35 11.91 -17.00
N SER A 46 -3.13 12.05 -18.31
CA SER A 46 -4.08 11.57 -19.32
C SER A 46 -4.40 10.08 -19.18
N ARG A 47 -3.38 9.25 -18.89
CA ARG A 47 -3.57 7.80 -18.74
C ARG A 47 -4.36 7.44 -17.49
N LYS A 48 -4.16 8.19 -16.40
CA LYS A 48 -4.96 8.08 -15.18
C LYS A 48 -6.41 8.47 -15.43
N GLU A 49 -6.66 9.54 -16.19
CA GLU A 49 -8.01 9.97 -16.53
C GLU A 49 -8.74 8.94 -17.40
N GLU A 50 -8.07 8.36 -18.39
CA GLU A 50 -8.62 7.28 -19.20
C GLU A 50 -8.95 6.04 -18.36
N ALA A 51 -8.03 5.61 -17.50
CA ALA A 51 -8.26 4.51 -16.57
C ALA A 51 -9.46 4.81 -15.65
N LEU A 52 -9.53 6.01 -15.08
CA LEU A 52 -10.63 6.41 -14.22
C LEU A 52 -11.96 6.46 -14.98
N ALA A 53 -11.97 6.95 -16.22
CA ALA A 53 -13.16 6.98 -17.07
C ALA A 53 -13.66 5.55 -17.35
N GLU A 54 -12.76 4.61 -17.65
CA GLU A 54 -13.11 3.21 -17.87
C GLU A 54 -13.67 2.55 -16.61
N ILE A 55 -13.08 2.87 -15.44
CA ILE A 55 -13.60 2.39 -14.16
C ILE A 55 -14.97 3.00 -13.86
N LYS A 56 -15.19 4.28 -14.16
CA LYS A 56 -16.49 4.95 -13.94
C LYS A 56 -17.61 4.39 -14.81
N LYS A 57 -17.31 3.86 -16.00
CA LYS A 57 -18.30 3.17 -16.84
C LYS A 57 -18.85 1.91 -16.15
N ASN A 58 -17.98 1.20 -15.44
CA ASN A 58 -18.35 0.01 -14.68
C ASN A 58 -17.61 0.01 -13.33
N PRO A 59 -18.19 0.65 -12.28
CA PRO A 59 -17.54 0.84 -10.98
C PRO A 59 -17.58 -0.46 -10.16
N THR A 60 -16.95 -1.50 -10.68
CA THR A 60 -16.79 -2.80 -10.03
C THR A 60 -15.30 -3.08 -9.82
N LEU A 61 -15.00 -3.85 -8.77
CA LEU A 61 -13.63 -4.23 -8.46
C LEU A 61 -12.98 -5.03 -9.60
N ASP A 62 -13.72 -5.94 -10.24
CA ASP A 62 -13.22 -6.71 -11.39
C ASP A 62 -12.81 -5.81 -12.56
N ASN A 63 -13.59 -4.76 -12.85
CA ASN A 63 -13.23 -3.79 -13.88
C ASN A 63 -11.98 -3.00 -13.48
N PHE A 64 -11.86 -2.60 -12.20
CA PHE A 64 -10.63 -1.98 -11.70
C PHE A 64 -9.41 -2.88 -11.93
N ILE A 65 -9.52 -4.19 -11.67
CA ILE A 65 -8.44 -5.16 -11.90
C ILE A 65 -8.11 -5.26 -13.41
N ALA A 66 -9.11 -5.27 -14.28
CA ALA A 66 -8.91 -5.30 -15.72
C ALA A 66 -8.20 -4.02 -16.22
N VAL A 67 -8.68 -2.85 -15.80
CA VAL A 67 -8.08 -1.55 -16.11
C VAL A 67 -6.67 -1.47 -15.54
N ALA A 68 -6.42 -1.93 -14.32
CA ALA A 68 -5.09 -1.98 -13.71
C ALA A 68 -4.11 -2.80 -14.55
N ARG A 69 -4.52 -3.94 -15.11
CA ARG A 69 -3.64 -4.76 -15.96
C ARG A 69 -3.24 -4.06 -17.27
N ILE A 70 -4.08 -3.18 -17.78
CA ILE A 70 -3.89 -2.51 -19.07
C ILE A 70 -3.17 -1.16 -18.88
N PHE A 71 -3.64 -0.36 -17.92
CA PHE A 71 -3.25 1.04 -17.72
C PHE A 71 -2.26 1.25 -16.57
N SER A 72 -2.03 0.27 -15.69
CA SER A 72 -1.00 0.42 -14.65
C SER A 72 0.39 0.21 -15.26
N GLU A 73 1.29 1.13 -14.95
CA GLU A 73 2.74 0.97 -15.17
C GLU A 73 3.36 0.02 -14.13
N ASP A 74 2.71 -0.18 -12.97
CA ASP A 74 3.10 -1.20 -12.01
C ASP A 74 2.51 -2.58 -12.39
N LYS A 75 3.06 -3.14 -13.48
CA LYS A 75 2.65 -4.45 -14.04
C LYS A 75 3.10 -5.64 -13.21
N ALA A 76 3.93 -5.43 -12.19
CA ALA A 76 4.57 -6.51 -11.41
C ALA A 76 3.59 -7.22 -10.46
N LYS A 77 2.41 -6.64 -10.19
CA LYS A 77 1.45 -7.16 -9.21
C LYS A 77 0.10 -7.39 -9.89
N GLN A 78 -0.49 -8.57 -9.69
CA GLN A 78 -1.69 -9.11 -10.37
C GLN A 78 -2.86 -8.10 -10.47
N GLY A 79 -2.85 -7.21 -11.47
CA GLY A 79 -3.81 -6.11 -11.57
C GLY A 79 -3.73 -5.14 -10.39
N GLY A 80 -2.51 -4.72 -10.03
CA GLY A 80 -2.30 -3.65 -9.05
C GLY A 80 -2.41 -4.06 -7.58
N LEU A 81 -2.53 -5.35 -7.28
CA LEU A 81 -2.69 -5.84 -5.91
C LEU A 81 -1.41 -5.62 -5.09
N LEU A 82 -1.44 -4.67 -4.17
CA LEU A 82 -0.37 -4.47 -3.19
C LEU A 82 -0.42 -5.50 -2.05
N GLY A 83 -1.57 -6.17 -1.89
CA GLY A 83 -1.80 -7.11 -0.80
C GLY A 83 -2.01 -6.39 0.53
N VAL A 84 -1.65 -7.05 1.62
CA VAL A 84 -1.81 -6.55 2.99
C VAL A 84 -0.74 -5.49 3.27
N GLN A 85 -1.17 -4.24 3.38
CA GLN A 85 -0.34 -3.07 3.68
C GLN A 85 -0.60 -2.61 5.11
N ARG A 86 0.48 -2.29 5.83
CA ARG A 86 0.41 -1.75 7.19
C ARG A 86 0.75 -0.27 7.18
N LYS A 87 0.32 0.43 8.22
CA LYS A 87 0.67 1.83 8.43
C LYS A 87 2.20 2.00 8.45
N GLY A 88 2.73 2.93 7.66
CA GLY A 88 4.17 3.22 7.50
C GLY A 88 4.88 2.44 6.38
N GLN A 89 4.20 1.56 5.65
CA GLN A 89 4.80 0.81 4.52
C GLN A 89 4.56 1.48 3.15
N LEU A 90 3.64 2.43 3.09
CA LEU A 90 3.23 3.14 1.88
C LEU A 90 3.68 4.60 1.94
N ALA A 91 3.71 5.28 0.78
CA ALA A 91 3.93 6.72 0.73
C ALA A 91 2.85 7.44 1.56
N PRO A 92 3.17 8.49 2.32
CA PRO A 92 2.22 9.14 3.22
C PRO A 92 0.98 9.64 2.47
N GLU A 93 1.14 10.20 1.28
CA GLU A 93 0.04 10.69 0.44
C GLU A 93 -0.86 9.54 -0.05
N PHE A 94 -0.28 8.37 -0.34
CA PHE A 94 -1.02 7.18 -0.71
C PHE A 94 -1.76 6.61 0.51
N GLU A 95 -1.07 6.54 1.64
CA GLU A 95 -1.58 5.96 2.88
C GLU A 95 -2.77 6.76 3.43
N GLU A 96 -2.69 8.08 3.46
CA GLU A 96 -3.79 8.93 3.93
C GLU A 96 -5.06 8.71 3.10
N VAL A 97 -4.90 8.60 1.78
CA VAL A 97 -6.03 8.30 0.88
C VAL A 97 -6.54 6.89 1.12
N ALA A 98 -5.68 5.88 1.15
CA ALA A 98 -6.07 4.50 1.40
C ALA A 98 -6.80 4.32 2.74
N TRP A 99 -6.35 5.00 3.81
CA TRP A 99 -7.02 4.94 5.10
C TRP A 99 -8.31 5.75 5.16
N GLY A 100 -8.40 6.85 4.41
CA GLY A 100 -9.63 7.64 4.29
C GLY A 100 -10.74 6.95 3.47
N LEU A 101 -10.37 6.13 2.49
CA LEU A 101 -11.32 5.45 1.60
C LEU A 101 -12.09 4.32 2.31
N GLN A 102 -13.35 4.11 1.95
CA GLN A 102 -14.12 2.95 2.39
C GLN A 102 -13.69 1.64 1.72
N GLU A 103 -13.95 0.52 2.39
CA GLU A 103 -13.78 -0.79 1.77
C GLU A 103 -14.74 -0.94 0.61
N SER A 104 -14.20 -1.37 -0.52
CA SER A 104 -14.92 -1.56 -1.77
C SER A 104 -15.29 -3.02 -1.90
N LYS A 105 -16.59 -3.31 -1.82
CA LYS A 105 -17.13 -4.67 -1.90
C LYS A 105 -18.30 -4.70 -2.88
N GLY A 106 -18.25 -5.63 -3.83
CA GLY A 106 -19.28 -5.81 -4.85
C GLY A 106 -19.46 -4.57 -5.73
N SER A 107 -20.64 -3.95 -5.65
CA SER A 107 -21.03 -2.78 -6.46
C SER A 107 -20.61 -1.44 -5.87
N ASN A 108 -20.17 -1.40 -4.60
CA ASN A 108 -19.67 -0.18 -3.98
C ASN A 108 -18.15 -0.11 -4.18
N LEU A 109 -17.72 0.66 -5.18
CA LEU A 109 -16.31 0.91 -5.46
C LEU A 109 -15.94 2.33 -5.01
N TYR A 110 -15.04 2.42 -4.04
CA TYR A 110 -14.46 3.66 -3.55
C TYR A 110 -13.05 3.79 -4.11
N ILE A 111 -12.88 4.76 -4.99
CA ILE A 111 -11.60 5.07 -5.63
C ILE A 111 -11.07 6.36 -5.01
N GLY A 112 -9.84 6.32 -4.53
CA GLY A 112 -9.11 7.52 -4.16
C GLY A 112 -7.98 7.78 -5.11
N GLU A 113 -7.61 9.04 -5.22
CA GLU A 113 -6.52 9.47 -6.09
C GLU A 113 -5.40 10.01 -5.20
N ALA A 114 -4.19 9.51 -5.41
CA ALA A 114 -3.00 10.03 -4.75
C ALA A 114 -1.96 10.40 -5.80
N LYS A 115 -1.30 11.53 -5.58
CA LYS A 115 -0.15 11.94 -6.40
C LYS A 115 1.11 11.75 -5.58
N THR A 116 2.02 10.95 -6.08
CA THR A 116 3.32 10.71 -5.44
C THR A 116 4.44 11.11 -6.42
N SER A 117 5.70 10.97 -6.01
CA SER A 117 6.85 11.17 -6.89
C SER A 117 6.90 10.20 -8.08
N PHE A 118 6.21 9.05 -7.99
CA PHE A 118 6.13 8.08 -9.09
C PHE A 118 5.07 8.44 -10.14
N GLY A 119 4.14 9.34 -9.81
CA GLY A 119 3.05 9.76 -10.69
C GLY A 119 1.70 9.74 -9.99
N TYR A 120 0.67 9.37 -10.76
CA TYR A 120 -0.71 9.34 -10.32
C TYR A 120 -1.12 7.92 -9.94
N HIS A 121 -1.68 7.76 -8.76
CA HIS A 121 -2.17 6.50 -8.24
C HIS A 121 -3.68 6.57 -8.10
N LEU A 122 -4.38 5.60 -8.67
CA LEU A 122 -5.75 5.30 -8.29
C LEU A 122 -5.72 4.19 -7.26
N ILE A 123 -6.41 4.35 -6.14
CA ILE A 123 -6.35 3.46 -4.98
C ILE A 123 -7.74 2.91 -4.72
N VAL A 124 -7.83 1.62 -4.47
CA VAL A 124 -9.04 0.96 -3.97
C VAL A 124 -8.68 0.08 -2.78
N VAL A 125 -9.52 0.10 -1.77
CA VAL A 125 -9.38 -0.75 -0.58
C VAL A 125 -10.32 -1.93 -0.73
N GLU A 126 -9.82 -3.16 -0.74
CA GLU A 126 -10.66 -4.36 -0.77
C GLU A 126 -11.13 -4.77 0.61
N ASP A 127 -10.22 -4.71 1.60
CA ASP A 127 -10.46 -5.21 2.95
C ASP A 127 -9.66 -4.39 3.97
N ARG A 128 -10.18 -4.30 5.19
CA ARG A 128 -9.48 -3.66 6.32
C ARG A 128 -9.52 -4.57 7.53
N ARG A 129 -8.39 -4.76 8.18
CA ARG A 129 -8.18 -5.68 9.30
C ARG A 129 -7.44 -5.01 10.44
#